data_AF-A0A964YRS4-F1
#
_entry.id   AF-A0A964YRS4-F1
#
_cell.length_a   1.000
_cell.length_b   1.000
_cell.length_c   1.000
_cell.angle_alpha   90.00
_cell.angle_beta   90.00
_cell.angle_gamma   90.00
#
_symmetry.space_group_name_H-M   'P 1'
#
loop_
_entity.id
_entity.type
_entity.pdbx_description
1 polymer ?
#
loop_
_entity_poly.entity_id
_entity_poly.type
_entity_poly.pdbx_seq_one_letter_code
_entity_poly.pdbx_strand_id
1 'polypeptide(L)' 'MKKETLILASMTLLGMAFGYAYYRFYGCSEGCAITGNPWRSTLYFGILFFLGSTLIKDLITKKS' A
#
# COMPACT_ATOMS: atom_id res chain seq x y z
N MET A 1 18.48 -12.40 -5.53
CA MET A 1 17.13 -11.78 -5.60
C MET A 1 17.23 -10.48 -6.40
N LYS A 2 16.39 -10.28 -7.41
CA LYS A 2 16.48 -9.10 -8.28
C LYS A 2 16.16 -7.84 -7.44
N LYS A 3 16.98 -6.80 -7.57
CA LYS A 3 16.79 -5.46 -6.95
C LYS A 3 15.35 -4.94 -7.05
N GLU A 4 14.68 -5.33 -8.13
CA GLU A 4 13.30 -4.99 -8.44
C GLU A 4 12.30 -5.62 -7.46
N THR A 5 12.51 -6.86 -7.03
CA THR A 5 11.62 -7.55 -6.08
C THR A 5 11.73 -6.95 -4.67
N LEU A 6 12.92 -6.46 -4.31
CA LEU A 6 13.16 -5.75 -3.04
C LEU A 6 12.43 -4.40 -2.98
N ILE A 7 12.41 -3.64 -4.08
CA ILE A 7 11.66 -2.38 -4.18
C ILE A 7 10.16 -2.65 -4.03
N LEU A 8 9.67 -3.72 -4.66
CA LEU A 8 8.24 -4.07 -4.62
C LEU A 8 7.80 -4.55 -3.23
N ALA A 9 8.61 -5.38 -2.58
CA ALA A 9 8.35 -5.85 -1.22
C ALA A 9 8.39 -4.71 -0.19
N SER A 10 9.38 -3.82 -0.26
CA SER A 10 9.51 -2.69 0.67
C SER A 10 8.34 -1.71 0.55
N MET A 11 7.91 -1.37 -0.67
CA MET A 11 6.77 -0.48 -0.89
C MET A 11 5.45 -1.10 -0.40
N THR A 12 5.25 -2.41 -0.61
CA THR A 12 4.05 -3.11 -0.15
C THR A 12 3.99 -3.17 1.38
N LEU A 13 5.11 -3.44 2.05
CA LEU A 13 5.20 -3.42 3.51
C LEU A 13 4.95 -2.03 4.09
N LEU A 14 5.46 -0.98 3.44
CA LEU A 14 5.16 0.41 3.81
C LEU A 14 3.66 0.71 3.66
N GLY A 15 3.03 0.29 2.56
CA GLY A 15 1.59 0.45 2.35
C GLY A 15 0.74 -0.25 3.41
N MET A 16 1.11 -1.46 3.82
CA MET A 16 0.42 -2.18 4.90
C MET A 16 0.59 -1.48 6.26
N ALA A 17 1.80 -1.03 6.60
CA ALA A 17 2.06 -0.26 7.82
C ALA A 17 1.28 1.06 7.83
N PHE A 18 1.23 1.76 6.70
CA PHE A 18 0.46 2.99 6.54
C PHE A 18 -1.04 2.74 6.67
N GLY A 19 -1.57 1.67 6.06
CA GLY A 19 -2.98 1.30 6.17
C GLY A 19 -3.41 0.92 7.59
N TYR A 20 -2.52 0.29 8.36
CA TYR A 20 -2.74 -0.01 9.78
C TYR A 20 -2.68 1.24 10.65
N ALA A 21 -1.69 2.11 10.41
CA ALA A 21 -1.59 3.40 11.10
C ALA A 21 -2.82 4.27 10.79
N TYR A 22 -3.27 4.33 9.54
CA TYR A 22 -4.46 5.07 9.13
C TYR A 22 -5.71 4.60 9.87
N TYR A 23 -5.89 3.28 10.00
CA TYR A 23 -6.96 2.70 10.81
C TYR A 23 -6.86 3.11 12.29
N ARG A 24 -5.65 3.11 12.87
CA ARG A 24 -5.41 3.40 14.29
C ARG A 24 -5.55 4.88 14.66
N PHE A 25 -5.09 5.80 13.80
CA PHE A 25 -5.04 7.24 14.10
C PHE A 25 -6.33 7.97 13.72
N TYR A 26 -6.91 7.68 12.57
CA TYR A 26 -8.13 8.37 12.13
C TYR A 26 -9.39 7.68 12.62
N GLY A 27 -9.38 6.35 12.72
CA GLY A 27 -10.54 5.59 13.13
C GLY A 27 -11.79 5.91 12.31
N CYS A 28 -12.93 5.36 12.73
CA CYS A 28 -14.21 5.66 12.11
C CYS A 28 -14.82 6.89 12.78
N SER A 29 -14.88 8.04 12.09
CA SER A 29 -15.64 9.20 12.57
C SER A 29 -16.99 9.32 11.87
N GLU A 30 -17.08 9.21 10.54
CA GLU A 30 -18.34 9.28 9.79
C GLU A 30 -18.20 8.43 8.49
N GLY A 31 -18.95 7.33 8.35
CA GLY A 31 -19.00 6.52 7.10
C GLY A 31 -17.88 5.48 6.89
N CYS A 32 -17.94 4.35 7.59
CA CYS A 32 -16.93 3.28 7.49
C CYS A 32 -17.05 2.37 6.26
N ALA A 33 -16.67 2.86 5.08
CA ALA A 33 -16.51 2.01 3.90
C ALA A 33 -15.19 1.19 3.92
N ILE A 34 -14.09 1.79 4.41
CA ILE A 34 -12.74 1.19 4.40
C ILE A 34 -12.21 0.95 5.83
N THR A 35 -12.39 1.92 6.74
CA THR A 35 -11.88 1.88 8.12
C THR A 35 -12.74 1.04 9.07
N GLY A 36 -13.82 0.40 8.62
CA GLY A 36 -14.70 -0.41 9.47
C GLY A 36 -14.04 -1.70 10.00
N ASN A 37 -13.06 -2.22 9.26
CA ASN A 37 -12.27 -3.40 9.66
C ASN A 37 -10.78 -3.13 9.43
N PRO A 38 -9.90 -3.46 10.41
CA PRO A 38 -8.46 -3.27 10.27
C PRO A 38 -7.87 -4.06 9.09
N TRP A 39 -8.49 -5.20 8.78
CA TRP A 39 -8.14 -6.04 7.63
C TRP A 39 -8.46 -5.36 6.29
N ARG A 40 -9.56 -4.60 6.19
CA ARG A 40 -9.95 -3.91 4.95
C ARG A 40 -9.02 -2.74 4.66
N SER A 41 -8.70 -1.92 5.67
CA SER A 41 -7.75 -0.79 5.50
C SER A 41 -6.36 -1.28 5.10
N THR A 42 -5.84 -2.31 5.78
CA THR A 42 -4.50 -2.85 5.49
C THR A 42 -4.43 -3.47 4.09
N LEU A 43 -5.45 -4.24 3.67
CA LEU A 43 -5.52 -4.79 2.31
C LEU A 43 -5.65 -3.70 1.25
N TYR A 44 -6.49 -2.69 1.49
CA TYR A 44 -6.75 -1.63 0.52
C TYR A 44 -5.47 -0.84 0.22
N PHE A 45 -4.77 -0.38 1.26
CA PHE A 45 -3.49 0.31 1.11
C PHE A 45 -2.38 -0.62 0.61
N GLY A 46 -2.37 -1.90 1.00
CA GLY A 46 -1.44 -2.90 0.47
C GLY A 46 -1.58 -3.11 -1.04
N ILE A 47 -2.81 -3.24 -1.54
CA ILE A 47 -3.10 -3.38 -2.98
C ILE A 47 -2.76 -2.08 -3.72
N LEU A 48 -3.10 -0.92 -3.16
CA LEU A 48 -2.76 0.39 -3.74
C LEU A 48 -1.24 0.56 -3.90
N PHE A 49 -0.46 0.25 -2.87
CA PHE A 49 1.00 0.35 -2.92
C PHE A 49 1.62 -0.71 -3.83
N PHE A 50 1.06 -1.92 -3.86
CA PHE A 50 1.47 -2.95 -4.82
C PHE A 50 1.24 -2.49 -6.26
N LEU A 51 0.05 -1.97 -6.57
CA LEU A 51 -0.27 -1.44 -7.90
C LEU A 51 0.57 -0.21 -8.26
N GLY A 52 0.79 0.70 -7.30
CA GLY A 52 1.68 1.85 -7.47
C GLY A 52 3.12 1.42 -7.72
N SER A 53 3.60 0.37 -7.07
CA SER A 53 4.96 -0.13 -7.25
C SER A 53 5.19 -0.78 -8.61
N THR A 54 4.19 -1.43 -9.21
CA THR A 54 4.29 -1.89 -10.61
C THR A 54 4.26 -0.72 -11.59
N LEU A 55 3.47 0.33 -11.33
CA LEU A 55 3.47 1.54 -12.15
C LEU A 55 4.82 2.27 -12.07
N ILE A 56 5.37 2.44 -10.87
CA ILE A 56 6.68 3.08 -10.66
C ILE A 56 7.79 2.29 -11.36
N LYS A 57 7.73 0.97 -11.31
CA LYS A 57 8.65 0.12 -12.08
C LYS A 57 8.54 0.34 -13.58
N ASP A 58 7.31 0.42 -14.10
CA ASP A 58 7.07 0.68 -15.53
C ASP A 58 7.65 2.04 -15.93
N LEU A 59 7.46 3.08 -15.10
CA LEU A 59 8.03 4.41 -15.33
C LEU A 59 9.56 4.43 -15.28
N ILE A 60 10.18 3.64 -14.40
CA ILE A 60 11.64 3.54 -14.29
C ILE A 60 12.22 2.74 -15.47
N THR A 61 11.56 1.66 -15.90
CA THR A 61 12.06 0.80 -16.98
C THR A 61 11.85 1.41 -18.36
N LYS A 62 10.76 2.16 -18.58
CA LYS A 62 10.42 2.79 -19.87
C LYS A 62 11.26 4.03 -20.17
N LYS A 63 11.95 4.56 -19.16
CA LYS A 63 12.87 5.70 -19.30
C LYS A 63 14.33 5.26 -19.54
N SER A 64 14.61 3.95 -19.50
CA SER A 64 15.94 3.39 -19.79
C SER A 64 16.07 2.90 -21.22
#